data_AF-A0A7W9UQM1-F1
#
_entry.id   AF-A0A7W9UQM1-F1
#
_cell.length_a   1.000
_cell.length_b   1.000
_cell.length_c   1.000
_cell.angle_alpha   90.00
_cell.angle_beta   90.00
_cell.angle_gamma   90.00
#
_symmetry.space_group_name_H-M   'P 1'
#
loop_
_entity.id
_entity.type
_entity.pdbx_description
1 polymer ?
#
loop_
_entity_poly.entity_id
_entity_poly.type
_entity_poly.pdbx_seq_one_letter_code
_entity_poly.pdbx_strand_id
1 'polypeptide(L)'
;MPRPAGRSPPGPAARRAAGGGRLAAGVPLADLAEREWIHYTPDSGLAGLLDEACARAGFQARVAVRTQQAPFAANFAAAGLGIALVPGNVLPPEFHGMLLRPDPPLLRTLAAYTRGEPDPITHAFLDMLTAEVPLTPPHIRDRFPD
;
A
#
# COMPACT_ATOMS: atom_id res chain seq x y z
N MET A 1 -28.59 7.05 -48.10
CA MET A 1 -28.11 8.07 -47.14
C MET A 1 -27.17 7.40 -46.15
N PRO A 2 -25.93 7.89 -45.96
CA PRO A 2 -24.98 7.33 -45.00
C PRO A 2 -25.23 7.89 -43.59
N ARG A 3 -25.17 7.02 -42.57
CA ARG A 3 -25.25 7.40 -41.14
C ARG A 3 -23.91 8.01 -40.67
N PRO A 4 -23.93 9.02 -39.78
CA PRO A 4 -22.72 9.67 -39.31
C PRO A 4 -21.93 8.77 -38.35
N ALA A 5 -20.60 8.83 -38.48
CA ALA A 5 -19.65 8.32 -37.52
C ALA A 5 -19.44 9.34 -36.37
N GLY A 6 -19.29 8.84 -35.14
CA GLY A 6 -18.84 9.62 -33.98
C GLY A 6 -19.57 9.21 -32.71
N ARG A 7 -18.93 8.99 -31.55
CA ARG A 7 -17.55 9.21 -31.10
C ARG A 7 -17.22 8.14 -30.05
N SER A 8 -16.02 7.58 -30.09
CA SER A 8 -15.48 6.82 -28.96
C SER A 8 -15.28 7.75 -27.75
N PRO A 9 -15.52 7.28 -26.51
CA PRO A 9 -15.21 8.06 -25.32
C PRO A 9 -13.68 8.25 -25.19
N PRO A 10 -13.22 9.36 -24.60
CA PRO A 10 -11.80 9.57 -24.36
C PRO A 10 -11.30 8.53 -23.33
N GLY A 11 -10.25 7.78 -23.70
CA GLY A 11 -9.56 6.89 -22.78
C GLY A 11 -8.91 7.68 -21.64
N PRO A 12 -8.70 7.06 -20.47
CA PRO A 12 -8.14 7.75 -19.31
C PRO A 12 -6.73 8.26 -19.65
N ALA A 13 -6.55 9.57 -19.52
CA ALA A 13 -5.27 10.22 -19.71
C ALA A 13 -4.30 9.72 -18.63
N ALA A 14 -3.35 8.89 -19.05
CA ALA A 14 -2.22 8.47 -18.23
C ALA A 14 -1.38 9.70 -17.87
N ARG A 15 -1.64 10.27 -16.70
CA ARG A 15 -0.88 11.39 -16.16
C ARG A 15 0.49 10.86 -15.74
N ARG A 16 1.50 11.12 -16.57
CA ARG A 16 2.90 10.87 -16.23
C ARG A 16 3.27 11.69 -14.99
N ALA A 17 3.60 11.00 -13.89
CA ALA A 17 4.27 11.62 -12.74
C ALA A 17 5.73 11.91 -13.14
N ALA A 18 6.00 13.14 -13.57
CA ALA A 18 7.34 13.68 -13.68
C ALA A 18 7.83 14.08 -12.27
N GLY A 19 9.11 13.82 -12.00
CA GLY A 19 9.71 13.89 -10.67
C GLY A 19 9.88 15.30 -10.08
N GLY A 20 10.25 15.29 -8.80
CA GLY A 20 10.50 16.45 -7.95
C GLY A 20 9.72 16.31 -6.65
N GLY A 21 10.41 16.26 -5.52
CA GLY A 21 9.87 15.84 -4.22
C GLY A 21 8.53 16.48 -3.82
N ARG A 22 7.74 15.67 -3.11
CA ARG A 22 6.45 15.95 -2.44
C ARG A 22 5.21 15.70 -3.30
N LEU A 23 4.72 14.46 -3.26
CA LEU A 23 3.34 14.12 -3.65
C LEU A 23 2.61 13.59 -2.41
N ALA A 24 1.83 14.48 -1.80
CA ALA A 24 1.03 14.25 -0.60
C ALA A 24 -0.45 13.93 -0.92
N ALA A 25 -0.79 13.65 -2.17
CA ALA A 25 -2.18 13.41 -2.56
C ALA A 25 -2.57 11.94 -2.35
N GLY A 26 -3.71 11.72 -1.70
CA GLY A 26 -4.39 10.43 -1.70
C GLY A 26 -4.64 9.95 -3.13
N VAL A 27 -4.48 8.66 -3.39
CA VAL A 27 -4.69 8.05 -4.71
C VAL A 27 -5.74 6.94 -4.64
N PRO A 28 -6.81 7.01 -5.44
CA PRO A 28 -7.71 5.88 -5.64
C PRO A 28 -6.93 4.69 -6.21
N LEU A 29 -7.07 3.51 -5.62
CA LEU A 29 -6.37 2.32 -6.13
C LEU A 29 -6.75 1.98 -7.57
N ALA A 30 -7.97 2.32 -8.00
CA ALA A 30 -8.44 2.11 -9.36
C ALA A 30 -7.56 2.85 -10.40
N ASP A 31 -6.99 3.99 -10.05
CA ASP A 31 -6.09 4.76 -10.93
C ASP A 31 -4.74 4.03 -11.16
N LEU A 32 -4.46 3.01 -10.36
CA LEU A 32 -3.25 2.19 -10.42
C LEU A 32 -3.48 0.83 -11.09
N ALA A 33 -4.67 0.56 -11.61
CA ALA A 33 -5.04 -0.74 -12.19
C ALA A 33 -4.15 -1.17 -13.36
N GLU A 34 -3.73 -0.21 -14.20
CA GLU A 34 -2.87 -0.48 -15.37
C GLU A 34 -1.37 -0.49 -15.05
N ARG A 35 -0.99 -0.35 -13.78
CA ARG A 35 0.41 -0.42 -13.36
C ARG A 35 0.84 -1.87 -13.15
N GLU A 36 2.12 -2.10 -13.31
CA GLU A 36 2.76 -3.36 -12.91
C GLU A 36 2.98 -3.36 -11.40
N TRP A 37 2.58 -4.44 -10.74
CA TRP A 37 2.58 -4.61 -9.29
C TRP A 37 3.63 -5.61 -8.84
N ILE A 38 4.31 -5.27 -7.75
CA ILE A 38 5.09 -6.22 -6.97
C ILE A 38 4.12 -6.84 -5.98
N HIS A 39 3.88 -8.13 -6.18
CA HIS A 39 2.93 -8.90 -5.39
C HIS A 39 3.65 -9.71 -4.31
N TYR A 40 2.87 -10.23 -3.39
CA TYR A 40 3.35 -11.19 -2.41
C TYR A 40 3.21 -12.64 -2.86
N THR A 41 4.06 -13.53 -2.35
CA THR A 41 3.86 -14.99 -2.47
C THR A 41 2.64 -15.43 -1.64
N PRO A 42 2.01 -16.57 -1.98
CA PRO A 42 0.82 -17.05 -1.27
C PRO A 42 0.99 -17.21 0.25
N ASP A 43 2.19 -17.55 0.71
CA ASP A 43 2.49 -17.73 2.14
C ASP A 43 2.53 -16.41 2.94
N SER A 44 2.57 -15.27 2.26
CA SER A 44 2.60 -13.96 2.91
C SER A 44 1.18 -13.54 3.29
N GLY A 45 0.98 -13.17 4.55
CA GLY A 45 -0.28 -12.59 5.02
C GLY A 45 -0.69 -11.27 4.35
N LEU A 46 0.17 -10.68 3.51
CA LEU A 46 -0.14 -9.49 2.71
C LEU A 46 -0.69 -9.83 1.32
N ALA A 47 -0.56 -11.06 0.83
CA ALA A 47 -1.03 -11.45 -0.50
C ALA A 47 -2.54 -11.25 -0.63
N GLY A 48 -3.32 -11.89 0.26
CA GLY A 48 -4.77 -11.75 0.26
C GLY A 48 -5.25 -10.31 0.48
N LEU A 49 -4.53 -9.52 1.30
CA LEU A 49 -4.87 -8.12 1.52
C LEU A 49 -4.71 -7.27 0.25
N LEU A 50 -3.65 -7.53 -0.53
CA LEU A 50 -3.45 -6.86 -1.82
C LEU A 50 -4.53 -7.30 -2.81
N ASP A 51 -4.81 -8.60 -2.89
CA ASP A 51 -5.86 -9.15 -3.76
C ASP A 51 -7.24 -8.54 -3.45
N GLU A 52 -7.62 -8.52 -2.17
CA GLU A 52 -8.88 -7.92 -1.70
C GLU A 52 -8.94 -6.42 -1.98
N ALA A 53 -7.84 -5.69 -1.75
CA ALA A 53 -7.79 -4.25 -2.00
C ALA A 53 -7.96 -3.92 -3.49
N CYS A 54 -7.25 -4.63 -4.37
CA CYS A 54 -7.40 -4.50 -5.82
C CYS A 54 -8.81 -4.89 -6.28
N ALA A 55 -9.35 -6.01 -5.77
CA ALA A 55 -10.69 -6.48 -6.11
C ALA A 55 -11.78 -5.49 -5.70
N ARG A 56 -11.70 -4.91 -4.49
CA ARG A 56 -12.61 -3.85 -4.04
C ARG A 56 -12.52 -2.59 -4.92
N ALA A 57 -11.35 -2.31 -5.48
CA ALA A 57 -11.14 -1.23 -6.43
C ALA A 57 -11.51 -1.60 -7.88
N GLY A 58 -12.00 -2.82 -8.12
CA GLY A 58 -12.53 -3.26 -9.41
C GLY A 58 -11.49 -3.84 -10.38
N PHE A 59 -10.30 -4.22 -9.93
CA PHE A 59 -9.27 -4.80 -10.79
C PHE A 59 -8.51 -5.97 -10.13
N GLN A 60 -7.67 -6.64 -10.92
CA GLN A 60 -6.72 -7.64 -10.46
C GLN A 60 -5.30 -7.15 -10.80
N ALA A 61 -4.37 -7.30 -9.85
CA ALA A 61 -3.01 -6.78 -10.02
C ALA A 61 -2.29 -7.46 -11.18
N ARG A 62 -1.69 -6.67 -12.07
CA ARG A 62 -0.76 -7.16 -13.09
C ARG A 62 0.59 -7.43 -12.44
N VAL A 63 0.92 -8.70 -12.19
CA VAL A 63 2.08 -9.05 -11.35
C VAL A 63 3.37 -9.09 -12.16
N ALA A 64 4.31 -8.20 -11.83
CA ALA A 64 5.66 -8.20 -12.41
C ALA A 64 6.60 -9.14 -11.65
N VAL A 65 6.57 -9.09 -10.31
CA VAL A 65 7.45 -9.86 -9.43
C VAL A 65 6.69 -10.27 -8.17
N ARG A 66 7.07 -11.41 -7.58
CA ARG A 66 6.57 -11.87 -6.28
C ARG A 66 7.68 -11.92 -5.23
N THR A 67 7.37 -11.54 -4.00
CA THR A 67 8.26 -11.68 -2.84
C THR A 67 7.48 -12.04 -1.58
N GLN A 68 8.11 -12.78 -0.66
CA GLN A 68 7.51 -13.07 0.65
C GLN A 68 7.54 -11.82 1.57
N GLN A 69 8.55 -10.95 1.38
CA GLN A 69 8.96 -9.95 2.37
C GLN A 69 8.59 -8.52 1.93
N ALA A 70 7.89 -7.78 2.78
CA ALA A 70 7.46 -6.41 2.51
C ALA A 70 8.61 -5.40 2.28
N PRO A 71 9.75 -5.44 3.02
CA PRO A 71 10.88 -4.57 2.72
C PRO A 71 11.44 -4.78 1.30
N PHE A 72 11.46 -6.03 0.80
CA PHE A 72 11.89 -6.31 -0.57
C PHE A 72 10.90 -5.78 -1.60
N ALA A 73 9.60 -5.84 -1.32
CA ALA A 73 8.60 -5.25 -2.21
C ALA A 73 8.81 -3.74 -2.36
N ALA A 74 9.10 -3.03 -1.27
CA ALA A 74 9.44 -1.61 -1.31
C ALA A 74 10.72 -1.33 -2.13
N ASN A 75 11.76 -2.14 -1.93
CA ASN A 75 13.03 -1.99 -2.66
C ASN A 75 12.89 -2.27 -4.17
N PHE A 76 12.11 -3.29 -4.56
CA PHE A 76 11.82 -3.56 -5.96
C PHE A 76 11.03 -2.41 -6.60
N ALA A 77 10.11 -1.80 -5.86
CA ALA A 77 9.35 -0.64 -6.35
C ALA A 77 10.27 0.57 -6.54
N ALA A 78 11.15 0.84 -5.57
CA ALA A 78 12.16 1.89 -5.66
C ALA A 78 13.15 1.66 -6.82
N ALA A 79 13.43 0.39 -7.16
CA ALA A 79 14.23 0.00 -8.31
C ALA A 79 13.47 0.06 -9.65
N GLY A 80 12.17 0.39 -9.65
CA GLY A 80 11.38 0.61 -10.86
C GLY A 80 10.74 -0.63 -11.47
N LEU A 81 10.71 -1.76 -10.77
CA LEU A 81 10.09 -3.00 -11.26
C LEU A 81 8.55 -2.95 -11.25
N GLY A 82 7.97 -1.97 -10.56
CA GLY A 82 6.53 -1.81 -10.42
C GLY A 82 6.18 -0.94 -9.22
N ILE A 83 4.93 -1.05 -8.76
CA ILE A 83 4.46 -0.45 -7.51
C ILE A 83 4.17 -1.52 -6.46
N ALA A 84 4.25 -1.18 -5.18
CA ALA A 84 3.98 -2.08 -4.08
C ALA A 84 3.04 -1.42 -3.06
N LEU A 85 2.07 -2.18 -2.57
CA LEU A 85 1.30 -1.81 -1.38
C LEU A 85 2.01 -2.40 -0.16
N VAL A 86 2.52 -1.54 0.72
CA VAL A 86 3.27 -1.96 1.91
C VAL A 86 2.69 -1.32 3.18
N PRO A 87 2.75 -2.00 4.34
CA PRO A 87 2.47 -1.36 5.62
C PRO A 87 3.49 -0.25 5.91
N GLY A 88 3.06 0.88 6.45
CA GLY A 88 3.95 2.04 6.68
C GLY A 88 5.14 1.75 7.58
N ASN A 89 5.03 0.80 8.52
CA ASN A 89 6.10 0.43 9.45
C ASN A 89 7.27 -0.33 8.83
N VAL A 90 7.19 -0.78 7.57
CA VAL A 90 8.29 -1.50 6.92
C VAL A 90 9.29 -0.58 6.22
N LEU A 91 8.96 0.71 6.11
CA LEU A 91 9.78 1.69 5.40
C LEU A 91 10.72 2.38 6.38
N PRO A 92 12.05 2.30 6.19
CA PRO A 92 13.01 2.98 7.05
C PRO A 92 13.05 4.50 6.76
N PRO A 93 13.59 5.33 7.67
CA PRO A 93 13.73 6.78 7.48
C PRO A 93 14.44 7.18 6.18
N GLU A 94 15.47 6.43 5.81
CA GLU A 94 16.28 6.59 4.60
C GLU A 94 15.60 6.06 3.32
N PHE A 95 14.34 5.61 3.38
CA PHE A 95 13.64 5.20 2.16
C PHE A 95 13.39 6.41 1.25
N HIS A 96 13.98 6.39 0.06
CA HIS A 96 13.94 7.50 -0.91
C HIS A 96 12.95 7.27 -2.07
N GLY A 97 12.22 6.15 -2.08
CA GLY A 97 11.20 5.89 -3.09
C GLY A 97 10.02 6.85 -3.01
N MET A 98 9.32 7.03 -4.13
CA MET A 98 8.07 7.77 -4.17
C MET A 98 6.99 7.02 -3.38
N LEU A 99 6.34 7.73 -2.46
CA LEU A 99 5.26 7.18 -1.64
C LEU A 99 3.93 7.80 -2.07
N LEU A 100 2.90 6.97 -2.14
CA LEU A 100 1.52 7.37 -2.37
C LEU A 100 0.67 6.81 -1.23
N ARG A 101 -0.36 7.54 -0.82
CA ARG A 101 -1.31 7.07 0.19
C ARG A 101 -2.60 6.62 -0.50
N PRO A 102 -3.05 5.37 -0.34
CA PRO A 102 -4.36 4.97 -0.86
C PRO A 102 -5.48 5.86 -0.32
N ASP A 103 -6.42 6.21 -1.18
CA ASP A 103 -7.66 6.92 -0.82
C ASP A 103 -8.88 6.13 -1.35
N PRO A 104 -9.73 5.56 -0.48
CA PRO A 104 -9.66 5.63 0.98
C PRO A 104 -8.46 4.86 1.57
N PRO A 105 -8.01 5.20 2.80
CA PRO A 105 -6.90 4.52 3.45
C PRO A 105 -7.21 3.05 3.69
N LEU A 106 -6.22 2.19 3.47
CA LEU A 106 -6.29 0.77 3.80
C LEU A 106 -5.77 0.54 5.21
N LEU A 107 -6.68 0.22 6.13
CA LEU A 107 -6.37 -0.03 7.54
C LEU A 107 -6.55 -1.51 7.85
N ARG A 108 -5.71 -2.01 8.77
CA ARG A 108 -5.80 -3.36 9.31
C ARG A 108 -5.67 -3.29 10.82
N THR A 109 -6.60 -3.94 11.51
CA THR A 109 -6.50 -4.11 12.97
C THR A 109 -5.41 -5.11 13.29
N LEU A 110 -4.51 -4.73 14.20
CA LEU A 110 -3.57 -5.64 14.85
C LEU A 110 -4.11 -5.96 16.23
N ALA A 111 -4.06 -7.24 16.61
CA ALA A 111 -4.54 -7.72 17.89
C ALA A 111 -3.49 -8.64 18.53
N ALA A 112 -3.35 -8.54 19.84
CA ALA A 112 -2.62 -9.49 20.67
C ALA A 112 -3.62 -10.39 21.40
N TYR A 113 -3.31 -11.68 21.51
CA TYR A 113 -4.17 -12.65 22.19
C TYR A 113 -3.35 -13.66 22.97
N THR A 114 -3.92 -14.12 24.09
CA THR A 114 -3.35 -15.15 24.98
C THR A 114 -4.39 -16.26 25.18
N ARG A 115 -3.94 -17.45 25.60
CA ARG A 115 -4.86 -18.60 25.80
C ARG A 115 -5.76 -18.42 27.03
N GLY A 116 -5.27 -17.72 28.05
CA GLY A 116 -6.00 -17.37 29.26
C GLY A 116 -5.61 -15.97 29.72
N GLU A 117 -5.99 -15.59 30.93
CA GLU A 117 -5.66 -14.28 31.48
C GLU A 117 -4.14 -14.05 31.49
N PRO A 118 -3.63 -12.95 30.91
CA PRO A 118 -2.22 -12.62 30.95
C PRO A 118 -1.74 -12.46 32.39
N ASP A 119 -0.51 -12.87 32.68
CA ASP A 119 0.13 -12.51 33.95
C ASP A 119 0.40 -10.98 34.00
N PRO A 120 0.68 -10.41 35.19
CA PRO A 120 0.87 -8.96 35.33
C PRO A 120 1.99 -8.37 34.47
N ILE A 121 3.06 -9.11 34.18
CA ILE A 121 4.17 -8.62 33.33
C ILE A 121 3.70 -8.58 31.88
N THR A 122 3.00 -9.62 31.42
CA THR A 122 2.43 -9.65 30.08
C THR A 122 1.39 -8.54 29.88
N HIS A 123 0.51 -8.31 30.86
CA HIS A 123 -0.45 -7.20 30.82
C HIS A 123 0.24 -5.84 30.74
N ALA A 124 1.22 -5.58 31.63
CA ALA A 124 1.98 -4.32 31.59
C ALA A 124 2.72 -4.11 30.26
N PHE A 125 3.22 -5.19 29.64
CA PHE A 125 3.84 -5.13 28.32
C PHE A 125 2.83 -4.79 27.22
N LEU A 126 1.63 -5.38 27.23
CA LEU A 126 0.56 -5.08 26.27
C LEU A 126 0.05 -3.64 26.41
N ASP A 127 -0.12 -3.16 27.65
CA ASP A 127 -0.50 -1.76 27.92
C ASP A 127 0.56 -0.79 27.39
N MET A 128 1.84 -1.07 27.65
CA MET A 128 2.95 -0.28 27.12
C MET A 128 2.97 -0.29 25.58
N LEU A 129 2.84 -1.46 24.95
CA LEU A 129 2.84 -1.58 23.49
C LEU A 129 1.71 -0.77 22.85
N THR A 130 0.51 -0.82 23.43
CA THR A 130 -0.66 -0.13 22.88
C THR A 130 -0.61 1.38 23.10
N ALA A 131 0.00 1.85 24.18
CA ALA A 131 0.19 3.28 24.45
C ALA A 131 1.32 3.89 23.61
N GLU A 132 2.44 3.18 23.43
CA GLU A 132 3.70 3.79 22.99
C GLU A 132 4.10 3.47 21.54
N VAL A 133 3.52 2.44 20.89
CA VAL A 133 4.00 2.00 19.57
C VAL A 133 3.16 2.60 18.43
N PRO A 134 3.66 3.62 17.71
CA PRO A 134 2.97 4.13 16.54
C PRO A 134 3.04 3.12 15.38
N LEU A 135 1.90 2.57 14.98
CA LEU A 135 1.82 1.63 13.85
C LEU A 135 2.24 2.26 12.51
N THR A 136 2.12 3.58 12.39
CA THR A 136 2.72 4.36 11.30
C THR A 136 3.81 5.25 11.90
N PRO A 137 5.09 4.96 11.61
CA PRO A 137 6.22 5.74 12.13
C PRO A 137 6.14 7.23 11.78
N PRO A 138 6.65 8.13 12.63
CA PRO A 138 6.61 9.58 12.38
C PRO A 138 7.21 9.98 11.03
N HIS A 139 8.36 9.41 10.64
CA HIS A 139 9.02 9.76 9.37
C HIS A 139 8.21 9.40 8.11
N ILE A 140 7.23 8.50 8.22
CA ILE A 140 6.26 8.22 7.16
C ILE A 140 5.05 9.16 7.28
N ARG A 141 4.55 9.36 8.50
CA ARG A 141 3.42 10.27 8.77
C ARG A 141 3.72 11.69 8.29
N ASP A 142 4.92 12.20 8.55
CA ASP A 142 5.33 13.56 8.18
C ASP A 142 5.40 13.78 6.66
N ARG A 143 5.48 12.70 5.87
CA ARG A 143 5.41 12.75 4.40
C ARG A 143 3.98 12.83 3.86
N PHE A 144 2.99 12.56 4.70
CA PHE A 144 1.56 12.58 4.38
C PHE A 144 0.78 13.38 5.44
N PRO A 145 0.99 14.70 5.53
CA PRO A 145 0.16 15.55 6.37
C PRO A 145 -1.30 15.49 5.89
N ASP A 146 -2.24 15.55 6.85
CA ASP A 146 -3.69 15.52 6.62
C ASP A 146 -4.17 16.66 5.72
#